data_AF-A0A0M9FE35-F1
#
_entry.id   AF-A0A0M9FE35-F1
#
_cell.length_a   1.000
_cell.length_b   1.000
_cell.length_c   1.000
_cell.angle_alpha   90.00
_cell.angle_beta   90.00
_cell.angle_gamma   90.00
#
_symmetry.space_group_name_H-M   'P 1'
#
loop_
_entity.id
_entity.type
_entity.pdbx_description
1 polymer ?
#
loop_
_entity_poly.entity_id
_entity_poly.type
_entity_poly.pdbx_seq_one_letter_code
_entity_poly.pdbx_strand_id
1 'polypeptide(L)' 'MKQYLFRQHTIHVHPSLNVFIGNDEAEMVLYSKEPDFTLLALLRWLPDKNSIRIINRWKLTYEYDGNNNIYIHYDSDYRY' A
#
# COMPACT_ATOMS: atom_id res chain seq x y z
N MET A 1 13.12 -1.06 -0.04
CA MET A 1 11.69 -0.89 -0.41
C MET A 1 11.58 -0.88 -1.92
N LYS A 2 10.53 -1.47 -2.50
CA LYS A 2 10.19 -1.29 -3.92
C LYS A 2 9.30 -0.05 -4.06
N GLN A 3 9.46 0.68 -5.15
CA GLN A 3 8.73 1.92 -5.40
C GLN A 3 7.65 1.71 -6.44
N TYR A 4 6.48 2.31 -6.20
CA TYR A 4 5.34 2.28 -7.10
C TYR A 4 4.77 3.69 -7.22
N LEU A 5 4.54 4.13 -8.46
CA LEU A 5 3.80 5.37 -8.68
C LEU A 5 2.31 5.07 -8.56
N PHE A 6 1.63 5.79 -7.69
CA PHE A 6 0.17 5.71 -7.54
C PHE A 6 -0.38 7.12 -7.48
N ARG A 7 -0.96 7.57 -8.61
CA ARG A 7 -1.36 8.97 -8.82
C ARG A 7 -0.17 9.91 -8.62
N GLN A 8 -0.33 10.89 -7.72
CA GLN A 8 0.68 11.90 -7.42
C GLN A 8 1.67 11.45 -6.33
N HIS A 9 1.55 10.20 -5.85
CA HIS A 9 2.30 9.72 -4.70
C HIS A 9 3.27 8.61 -5.10
N THR A 10 4.45 8.62 -4.48
CA THR A 10 5.40 7.52 -4.55
C THR A 10 5.17 6.61 -3.35
N ILE A 11 4.73 5.38 -3.60
CA ILE A 11 4.46 4.40 -2.55
C ILE A 11 5.66 3.46 -2.43
N HIS A 12 6.30 3.47 -1.27
CA HIS A 12 7.43 2.61 -0.93
C HIS A 12 6.91 1.39 -0.18
N VAL A 13 7.02 0.21 -0.80
CA VAL A 13 6.46 -1.04 -0.28
C VAL A 13 7.56 -2.02 0.08
N HIS A 14 7.37 -2.76 1.16
CA HIS A 14 8.27 -3.83 1.54
C HIS A 14 8.42 -4.88 0.41
N PRO A 15 9.64 -5.31 0.04
CA PRO A 15 9.87 -6.17 -1.13
C PRO A 15 9.27 -7.58 -1.01
N SER A 16 8.86 -8.01 0.19
CA SER A 16 8.17 -9.28 0.43
C SER A 16 6.66 -9.23 0.13
N LEU A 17 6.12 -8.07 -0.26
CA LEU A 17 4.71 -7.95 -0.64
C LEU A 17 4.55 -7.99 -2.16
N ASN A 18 3.40 -8.48 -2.59
CA ASN A 18 2.92 -8.32 -3.95
C ASN A 18 2.05 -7.07 -4.02
N VAL A 19 2.16 -6.35 -5.15
CA VAL A 19 1.44 -5.11 -5.40
C VAL A 19 0.72 -5.25 -6.73
N PHE A 20 -0.57 -4.92 -6.72
CA PHE A 20 -1.39 -4.77 -7.92
C PHE A 20 -1.94 -3.34 -7.96
N ILE A 21 -1.87 -2.68 -9.11
CA ILE A 21 -2.49 -1.37 -9.34
C ILE A 21 -3.54 -1.58 -10.42
N GLY A 22 -4.79 -1.21 -10.13
CA GLY A 22 -5.89 -1.29 -11.09
C GLY A 22 -5.62 -0.43 -12.32
N ASN A 23 -6.18 -0.82 -13.46
CA ASN A 23 -5.92 -0.17 -14.76
C ASN A 23 -6.26 1.32 -14.78
N ASP A 24 -7.23 1.75 -13.96
CA ASP A 24 -7.65 3.14 -13.85
C ASP A 24 -6.86 3.93 -12.79
N GLU A 25 -5.91 3.27 -12.10
CA GLU A 25 -5.18 3.76 -10.92
C GLU A 25 -6.10 4.26 -9.80
N ALA A 26 -7.35 3.79 -9.73
CA ALA A 26 -8.25 4.11 -8.63
C ALA A 26 -7.93 3.28 -7.37
N GLU A 27 -7.35 2.10 -7.56
CA GLU A 27 -7.06 1.15 -6.49
C GLU A 27 -5.65 0.58 -6.60
N MET A 28 -4.98 0.45 -5.47
CA MET A 28 -3.72 -0.27 -5.29
C MET A 28 -3.90 -1.28 -4.17
N VAL A 29 -3.51 -2.52 -4.44
CA VAL A 29 -3.75 -3.65 -3.53
C VAL A 29 -2.45 -4.32 -3.13
N LEU A 30 -2.32 -4.60 -1.84
CA LEU A 30 -1.14 -5.17 -1.20
C LEU A 30 -1.48 -6.54 -0.65
N TYR A 31 -0.75 -7.55 -1.10
CA TYR A 31 -0.92 -8.93 -0.66
C TYR A 31 0.39 -9.47 -0.08
N SER A 32 0.28 -10.41 0.87
CA SER A 32 1.43 -11.23 1.23
C SER A 32 1.91 -12.01 -0.01
N LYS A 33 3.19 -12.40 0.00
CA LYS A 33 3.65 -13.46 -0.89
C LYS A 33 3.13 -14.82 -0.42
N GLU A 34 3.36 -15.83 -1.26
CA GLU A 34 3.13 -17.26 -1.01
C GLU A 34 3.34 -17.65 0.47
N PRO A 35 2.52 -18.54 1.04
CA PRO A 35 1.54 -19.39 0.33
C PRO A 35 0.12 -18.81 0.20
N ASP A 36 -0.24 -17.81 1.01
CA ASP A 36 -1.66 -17.52 1.27
C ASP A 36 -2.21 -16.29 0.55
N PHE A 37 -1.37 -15.53 -0.19
CA PHE A 37 -1.73 -14.29 -0.91
C PHE A 37 -2.71 -13.39 -0.15
N THR A 38 -2.53 -13.26 1.17
CA THR A 38 -3.51 -12.62 2.02
C THR A 38 -3.55 -11.13 1.74
N LEU A 39 -4.75 -10.57 1.59
CA LEU A 39 -4.96 -9.13 1.44
C LEU A 39 -4.54 -8.41 2.72
N LEU A 40 -3.49 -7.60 2.65
CA LEU A 40 -2.97 -6.82 3.77
C LEU A 40 -3.51 -5.39 3.79
N ALA A 41 -3.70 -4.80 2.60
CA ALA A 41 -4.27 -3.47 2.43
C ALA A 41 -4.79 -3.20 1.02
N LEU A 42 -5.76 -2.29 0.96
CA LEU A 42 -6.32 -1.67 -0.23
C LEU A 42 -6.18 -0.15 -0.09
N LEU A 43 -5.43 0.46 -0.98
CA LEU A 43 -5.33 1.91 -1.12
C LEU A 43 -6.32 2.33 -2.21
N ARG A 44 -7.22 3.26 -1.89
CA ARG A 44 -8.20 3.80 -2.82
C ARG A 44 -7.98 5.29 -3.02
N TRP A 45 -7.90 5.73 -4.26
CA TRP A 45 -7.89 7.14 -4.61
C TRP A 45 -9.27 7.77 -4.42
N LEU A 46 -9.33 8.90 -3.71
CA LEU A 46 -10.54 9.69 -3.52
C LEU A 46 -10.41 11.00 -4.33
N PRO A 47 -10.99 11.06 -5.54
CA PRO A 47 -10.80 12.22 -6.43
C PRO A 47 -11.30 13.52 -5.80
N ASP A 48 -12.47 13.49 -5.13
CA ASP A 48 -13.08 14.68 -4.51
C ASP A 48 -12.22 15.30 -3.41
N LYS A 49 -11.33 14.51 -2.80
CA LYS A 49 -10.47 14.93 -1.69
C LYS A 49 -9.00 15.00 -2.06
N ASN A 50 -8.66 14.71 -3.32
CA ASN A 50 -7.29 14.55 -3.80
C ASN A 50 -6.39 13.78 -2.81
N SER A 51 -6.89 12.65 -2.29
CA SER A 51 -6.23 11.91 -1.20
C SER A 51 -6.37 10.40 -1.37
N ILE A 52 -5.46 9.68 -0.73
CA ILE A 52 -5.49 8.21 -0.68
C ILE A 52 -6.14 7.77 0.63
N ARG A 53 -7.15 6.92 0.53
CA ARG A 53 -7.73 6.22 1.68
C ARG A 53 -7.14 4.82 1.78
N ILE A 54 -6.63 4.47 2.94
CA ILE A 54 -6.14 3.12 3.23
C ILE A 54 -7.26 2.33 3.90
N ILE A 55 -7.59 1.17 3.34
CA ILE A 55 -8.62 0.24 3.77
C ILE A 55 -7.96 -1.10 4.07
N ASN A 56 -8.29 -1.68 5.23
CA ASN A 56 -7.65 -2.88 5.77
C ASN A 56 -6.15 -2.65 6.04
N ARG A 57 -5.76 -2.74 7.30
CA ARG A 57 -4.38 -2.51 7.74
C ARG A 57 -4.00 -3.67 8.63
N TRP A 58 -3.57 -4.75 8.01
CA TRP A 58 -3.11 -5.91 8.76
C TRP A 58 -1.61 -6.08 8.60
N LYS A 59 -0.87 -6.11 9.73
CA LYS A 59 0.60 -6.23 9.77
C LYS A 59 1.38 -5.11 9.05
N LEU A 60 0.74 -3.96 8.82
CA LEU A 60 1.33 -2.82 8.12
C LEU A 60 1.41 -1.58 9.01
N THR A 61 2.47 -0.79 8.84
CA THR A 61 2.54 0.60 9.33
C THR A 61 2.79 1.56 8.17
N TYR A 62 2.34 2.80 8.36
CA TYR A 62 2.35 3.83 7.32
C TYR A 62 3.00 5.09 7.83
N GLU A 63 3.90 5.65 7.03
CA GLU A 63 4.53 6.94 7.25
C GLU A 63 4.36 7.81 6.01
N TYR A 64 4.09 9.10 6.21
CA TYR A 64 3.99 10.11 5.16
C TYR A 64 5.02 11.21 5.44
N ASP A 65 5.91 11.47 4.48
CA ASP A 65 7.05 12.37 4.68
C ASP A 65 6.78 13.84 4.30
N GLY A 66 5.58 14.15 3.78
CA GLY A 66 5.23 15.49 3.30
C GLY A 66 5.64 15.82 1.87
N ASN A 67 6.48 15.00 1.21
CA ASN A 67 6.94 15.16 -0.17
C ASN A 67 6.25 14.17 -1.12
N ASN A 68 4.99 13.85 -0.85
CA ASN A 68 4.22 12.83 -1.59
C ASN A 68 4.80 11.41 -1.52
N ASN A 69 5.68 11.10 -0.55
CA ASN A 69 6.10 9.72 -0.31
C ASN A 69 5.26 9.09 0.79
N ILE A 70 4.76 7.88 0.53
CA ILE A 70 4.12 7.03 1.52
C ILE A 70 5.00 5.80 1.71
N TYR A 71 5.44 5.54 2.93
CA TYR A 71 6.21 4.35 3.28
C TYR A 71 5.30 3.34 3.97
N ILE A 72 5.24 2.14 3.39
CA ILE A 72 4.45 1.01 3.89
C ILE A 72 5.42 -0.04 4.44
N HIS A 73 5.56 -0.06 5.75
CA HIS A 73 6.37 -1.09 6.43
C HIS A 73 5.51 -2.31 6.69
N TYR A 74 6.15 -3.48 6.60
CA TYR A 74 5.51 -4.77 6.81
C TYR A 74 6.27 -5.53 7.88
N ASP A 75 5.53 -6.03 8.87
CA ASP A 75 6.05 -6.88 9.93
C ASP A 75 5.35 -8.23 9.87
N SER A 76 6.05 -9.24 9.33
CA SER A 76 5.51 -10.59 9.21
C SER A 76 5.23 -11.25 10.57
N ASP A 77 5.98 -10.86 11.59
CA ASP A 77 5.97 -11.44 12.93
C ASP A 77 5.00 -10.71 13.87
N TYR A 78 4.33 -9.66 13.39
CA TYR A 78 3.32 -8.95 14.14
C TYR A 78 2.17 -9.88 14.54
N ARG A 79 2.11 -10.21 15.83
CA ARG A 79 1.04 -10.98 16.48
C ARG A 79 0.15 -10.01 17.25
N TYR A 80 -1.12 -9.94 16.87
CA TYR A 80 -2.14 -9.19 17.60
C TYR A 80 -2.63 -10.01 18.81
#